data_AF-A0A0A2ENL8-F1
#
_entry.id   AF-A0A0A2ENL8-F1
#
_cell.length_a   1.000
_cell.length_b   1.000
_cell.length_c   1.000
_cell.angle_alpha   90.00
_cell.angle_beta   90.00
_cell.angle_gamma   90.00
#
_symmetry.space_group_name_H-M   'P 1'
#
loop_
_entity.id
_entity.type
_entity.pdbx_description
1 polymer ?
#
loop_
_entity_poly.entity_id
_entity_poly.type
_entity_poly.pdbx_seq_one_letter_code
_entity_poly.pdbx_strand_id
1 'polypeptide(L)'
;MKDRELTEKKILEAVAEIVGDMGFEALGVNAIAQRAGISKVLIYRYFESLDGLIARFVLEKDYWGNVRSAPEGVEDVASFLKALFRRQLSLLREDIVLKRLHRWELSSEKAFIDDLREQREVSGGRLIEMVSRLVGAPWGEVATMATILSASISYLALLEERTETYNGISLRSDDGWEQITKGMDLLIDLCSPLIRNK
;
A
#
# COMPACT_ATOMS: atom_id res chain seq x y z
N MET A 1 -8.28 19.14 22.93
CA MET A 1 -7.60 18.07 22.17
C MET A 1 -8.58 17.05 21.60
N LYS A 2 -9.45 16.44 22.43
CA LYS A 2 -10.43 15.42 22.02
C LYS A 2 -11.33 15.82 20.83
N ASP A 3 -11.84 17.05 20.80
CA ASP A 3 -12.70 17.52 19.69
C ASP A 3 -11.96 17.72 18.36
N ARG A 4 -10.65 18.03 18.41
CA ARG A 4 -9.83 18.22 17.21
C ARG A 4 -9.62 16.88 16.52
N GLU A 5 -9.13 15.87 17.25
CA GLU A 5 -8.89 14.52 16.72
C GLU A 5 -10.18 13.90 16.16
N LEU A 6 -11.29 14.04 16.88
CA LEU A 6 -12.61 13.59 16.41
C LEU A 6 -13.01 14.26 15.09
N THR A 7 -12.73 15.56 14.92
CA THR A 7 -13.07 16.26 13.69
C THR A 7 -12.13 15.91 12.54
N GLU A 8 -10.82 15.78 12.80
CA GLU A 8 -9.85 15.33 11.80
C GLU A 8 -10.21 13.93 11.28
N LYS A 9 -10.57 13.01 12.18
CA LYS A 9 -11.02 11.66 11.81
C LYS A 9 -12.26 11.70 10.92
N LYS A 10 -13.28 12.49 11.27
CA LYS A 10 -14.49 12.66 10.44
C LYS A 10 -14.18 13.17 9.04
N ILE A 11 -13.21 14.08 8.92
CA ILE A 11 -12.79 14.61 7.62
C ILE A 11 -12.13 13.50 6.78
N LEU A 12 -11.23 12.72 7.38
CA LEU A 12 -10.54 11.61 6.71
C LEU A 12 -11.51 10.48 6.34
N GLU A 13 -12.49 10.18 7.18
CA GLU A 13 -13.58 9.24 6.89
C GLU A 13 -14.39 9.71 5.67
N ALA A 14 -14.76 11.00 5.61
CA ALA A 14 -15.46 11.55 4.44
C ALA A 14 -14.63 11.49 3.15
N VAL A 15 -13.30 11.69 3.24
CA VAL A 15 -12.39 11.48 2.09
C VAL A 15 -12.41 10.01 1.66
N ALA A 16 -12.30 9.08 2.60
CA ALA A 16 -12.34 7.64 2.32
C ALA A 16 -13.63 7.22 1.60
N GLU A 17 -14.78 7.70 2.08
CA GLU A 17 -16.06 7.40 1.47
C GLU A 17 -16.18 8.00 0.06
N ILE A 18 -15.81 9.27 -0.13
CA ILE A 18 -15.84 9.90 -1.46
C ILE A 18 -14.94 9.15 -2.45
N VAL A 19 -13.72 8.81 -2.02
CA VAL A 19 -12.79 8.03 -2.85
C VAL A 19 -13.36 6.65 -3.16
N GLY A 20 -13.94 5.97 -2.18
CA GLY A 20 -14.54 4.64 -2.34
C GLY A 20 -15.76 4.64 -3.26
N ASP A 21 -16.58 5.68 -3.21
CA ASP A 21 -17.78 5.82 -4.04
C ASP A 21 -17.40 6.29 -5.46
N MET A 22 -16.73 7.44 -5.56
CA MET A 22 -16.63 8.23 -6.80
C MET A 22 -15.19 8.40 -7.33
N GLY A 23 -14.17 8.07 -6.54
CA GLY A 23 -12.77 8.20 -6.96
C GLY A 23 -12.11 9.48 -6.47
N PHE A 24 -10.80 9.62 -6.74
CA PHE A 24 -10.01 10.77 -6.28
C PHE A 24 -10.37 12.07 -7.00
N GLU A 25 -10.86 11.97 -8.24
CA GLU A 25 -11.26 13.10 -9.08
C GLU A 25 -12.49 13.83 -8.51
N ALA A 26 -13.30 13.14 -7.70
CA ALA A 26 -14.45 13.71 -7.03
C ALA A 26 -14.11 14.47 -5.74
N LEU A 27 -12.84 14.44 -5.30
CA LEU A 27 -12.42 15.15 -4.11
C LEU A 27 -12.40 16.66 -4.33
N GLY A 28 -13.08 17.36 -3.43
CA GLY A 28 -13.09 18.81 -3.38
C GLY A 28 -13.55 19.27 -2.01
N VAL A 29 -13.08 20.46 -1.60
CA VAL A 29 -13.38 21.01 -0.26
C VAL A 29 -14.88 21.06 0.02
N ASN A 30 -15.69 21.34 -1.00
CA ASN A 30 -17.15 21.37 -0.88
C ASN A 30 -17.73 19.97 -0.64
N ALA A 31 -17.32 18.98 -1.45
CA ALA A 31 -17.79 17.61 -1.35
C ALA A 31 -17.43 17.01 0.01
N ILE A 32 -16.20 17.23 0.46
CA ILE A 32 -15.71 16.74 1.76
C ILE A 32 -16.45 17.41 2.91
N ALA A 33 -16.61 18.75 2.88
CA ALA A 33 -17.34 19.47 3.92
C ALA A 33 -18.79 19.02 4.04
N GLN A 34 -19.46 18.81 2.90
CA GLN A 34 -20.82 18.28 2.86
C GLN A 34 -20.90 16.86 3.41
N ARG A 35 -20.01 15.96 3.00
CA ARG A 35 -19.99 14.56 3.45
C ARG A 35 -19.68 14.43 4.94
N ALA A 36 -18.71 15.20 5.44
CA ALA A 36 -18.33 15.22 6.86
C ALA A 36 -19.30 16.03 7.76
N GLY A 37 -20.23 16.79 7.18
CA GLY A 37 -21.16 17.64 7.94
C GLY A 37 -20.47 18.78 8.70
N ILE A 38 -19.44 19.39 8.11
CA ILE A 38 -18.62 20.45 8.73
C ILE A 38 -18.51 21.69 7.84
N SER A 39 -18.00 22.80 8.39
CA SER A 39 -17.65 23.96 7.57
C SER A 39 -16.31 23.77 6.86
N LYS A 40 -16.18 24.35 5.65
CA LYS A 40 -14.93 24.34 4.87
C LYS A 40 -13.74 24.95 5.62
N VAL A 41 -14.02 25.92 6.50
CA VAL A 41 -13.02 26.57 7.35
C VAL A 41 -12.31 25.56 8.24
N LEU A 42 -13.01 24.52 8.72
CA LEU A 42 -12.40 23.47 9.52
C LEU A 42 -11.39 22.64 8.74
N ILE A 43 -11.65 22.38 7.45
CA ILE A 43 -10.73 21.64 6.58
C ILE A 43 -9.41 22.43 6.45
N TYR A 44 -9.48 23.70 6.06
CA TYR A 44 -8.29 24.55 5.94
C TYR A 44 -7.58 24.74 7.29
N ARG A 45 -8.33 24.83 8.40
CA ARG A 45 -7.74 24.97 9.74
C ARG A 45 -6.92 23.74 10.16
N TYR A 46 -7.33 22.54 9.76
CA TYR A 46 -6.69 21.30 10.21
C TYR A 46 -5.66 20.73 9.22
N PHE A 47 -5.81 21.04 7.93
CA PHE A 47 -5.00 20.43 6.86
C PHE A 47 -4.34 21.45 5.94
N GLU A 48 -4.54 22.75 6.19
CA GLU A 48 -3.95 23.90 5.48
C GLU A 48 -4.43 24.08 4.02
N SER A 49 -4.62 22.98 3.28
CA SER A 49 -5.11 22.95 1.92
C SER A 49 -5.84 21.64 1.62
N LEU A 50 -6.50 21.55 0.45
CA LEU A 50 -7.04 20.29 -0.04
C LEU A 50 -5.93 19.27 -0.28
N ASP A 51 -4.80 19.71 -0.85
CA ASP A 51 -3.66 18.84 -1.12
C ASP A 51 -3.01 18.33 0.17
N GLY A 52 -2.90 19.17 1.20
CA GLY A 52 -2.44 18.75 2.53
C GLY A 52 -3.37 17.73 3.19
N LEU A 53 -4.69 17.85 2.99
CA LEU A 53 -5.65 16.83 3.44
C LEU A 53 -5.45 15.51 2.69
N ILE A 54 -5.34 15.55 1.35
CA ILE A 54 -5.15 14.34 0.56
C ILE A 54 -3.82 13.68 0.90
N ALA A 55 -2.73 14.45 1.02
CA ALA A 55 -1.42 13.95 1.42
C ALA A 55 -1.50 13.21 2.76
N ARG A 56 -2.14 13.81 3.76
CA ARG A 56 -2.31 13.20 5.08
C ARG A 56 -3.16 11.93 5.05
N PHE A 57 -4.24 11.94 4.26
CA PHE A 57 -5.08 10.76 4.05
C PHE A 57 -4.31 9.61 3.40
N VAL A 58 -3.53 9.91 2.35
CA VAL A 58 -2.73 8.91 1.65
C VAL A 58 -1.64 8.35 2.56
N LEU A 59 -0.92 9.22 3.28
CA LEU A 59 0.08 8.81 4.27
C LEU A 59 -0.48 7.86 5.32
N GLU A 60 -1.69 8.10 5.84
CA GLU A 60 -2.32 7.22 6.83
C GLU A 60 -2.66 5.84 6.26
N LYS A 61 -3.03 5.78 4.98
CA LYS A 61 -3.42 4.54 4.28
C LYS A 61 -2.24 3.78 3.66
N ASP A 62 -1.07 4.39 3.61
CA ASP A 62 0.08 3.85 2.89
C ASP A 62 0.73 2.68 3.61
N TYR A 63 0.52 1.46 3.12
CA TYR A 63 1.10 0.27 3.71
C TYR A 63 2.63 0.29 3.68
N TRP A 64 3.23 0.65 2.55
CA TRP A 64 4.69 0.61 2.35
C TRP A 64 5.38 1.82 2.99
N GLY A 65 4.73 2.99 3.00
CA GLY A 65 5.22 4.16 3.71
C GLY A 65 5.25 3.96 5.24
N ASN A 66 4.34 3.14 5.77
CA ASN A 66 4.21 2.86 7.20
C ASN A 66 4.75 1.48 7.64
N VAL A 67 5.32 0.70 6.71
CA VAL A 67 5.88 -0.61 7.05
C VAL A 67 6.99 -0.40 8.08
N ARG A 68 6.85 -1.04 9.23
CA ARG A 68 7.88 -1.01 10.27
C ARG A 68 8.95 -2.04 9.95
N SER A 69 10.13 -1.84 10.49
CA SER A 69 11.19 -2.86 10.53
C SER A 69 10.61 -4.18 11.05
N ALA A 70 11.19 -5.31 10.64
CA ALA A 70 10.78 -6.59 11.21
C ALA A 70 10.95 -6.57 12.75
N PRO A 71 10.13 -7.35 13.48
CA PRO A 71 10.34 -7.54 14.91
C PRO A 71 11.78 -7.97 15.19
N GLU A 72 12.35 -7.52 16.31
CA GLU A 72 13.63 -8.06 16.76
C GLU A 72 13.51 -9.58 16.98
N GLY A 73 14.49 -10.34 16.49
CA GLY A 73 14.51 -11.80 16.65
C GLY A 73 13.71 -12.60 15.62
N VAL A 74 13.58 -12.13 14.38
CA VAL A 74 13.05 -13.00 13.29
C VAL A 74 13.98 -14.20 13.08
N GLU A 75 13.54 -15.37 13.55
CA GLU A 75 14.22 -16.64 13.32
C GLU A 75 13.92 -17.23 11.94
N ASP A 76 12.70 -17.00 11.43
CA ASP A 76 12.23 -17.47 10.12
C ASP A 76 11.91 -16.29 9.19
N VAL A 77 12.93 -15.87 8.43
CA VAL A 77 12.80 -14.77 7.47
C VAL A 77 11.84 -15.11 6.33
N ALA A 78 11.77 -16.37 5.89
CA ALA A 78 10.88 -16.77 4.81
C ALA A 78 9.41 -16.61 5.24
N SER A 79 9.06 -17.08 6.44
CA SER A 79 7.71 -16.89 6.99
C SER A 79 7.37 -15.41 7.19
N PHE A 80 8.34 -14.59 7.64
CA PHE A 80 8.15 -13.14 7.73
C PHE A 80 7.84 -12.51 6.36
N LEU A 81 8.61 -12.83 5.32
CA LEU A 81 8.40 -12.29 3.98
C LEU A 81 7.05 -12.75 3.39
N LYS A 82 6.68 -14.02 3.57
CA LYS A 82 5.36 -14.52 3.16
C LYS A 82 4.24 -13.75 3.84
N ALA A 83 4.33 -13.53 5.15
CA ALA A 83 3.33 -12.75 5.89
C ALA A 83 3.24 -11.30 5.39
N LEU A 84 4.38 -10.68 5.10
CA LEU A 84 4.47 -9.31 4.58
C LEU A 84 3.73 -9.17 3.23
N PHE A 85 4.05 -10.01 2.25
CA PHE A 85 3.43 -9.91 0.93
C PHE A 85 1.97 -10.38 0.91
N ARG A 86 1.61 -11.40 1.70
CA ARG A 86 0.20 -11.78 1.89
C ARG A 86 -0.60 -10.64 2.51
N ARG A 87 0.00 -9.87 3.43
CA ARG A 87 -0.65 -8.68 4.01
C ARG A 87 -0.86 -7.59 2.97
N GLN A 88 0.14 -7.30 2.13
CA GLN A 88 -0.03 -6.37 1.01
C GLN A 88 -1.19 -6.81 0.09
N LEU A 89 -1.22 -8.09 -0.29
CA LEU A 89 -2.26 -8.66 -1.16
C LEU A 89 -3.65 -8.52 -0.55
N SER A 90 -3.83 -8.94 0.71
CA SER A 90 -5.10 -8.84 1.43
C SER A 90 -5.58 -7.39 1.51
N LEU A 91 -4.70 -6.45 1.89
CA LEU A 91 -5.05 -5.03 1.96
C LEU A 91 -5.54 -4.48 0.61
N LEU A 92 -4.86 -4.81 -0.48
CA LEU A 92 -5.26 -4.35 -1.81
C LEU A 92 -6.57 -4.98 -2.27
N ARG A 93 -6.81 -6.26 -2.00
CA ARG A 93 -8.07 -6.91 -2.42
C ARG A 93 -9.27 -6.38 -1.64
N GLU A 94 -9.10 -6.18 -0.33
CA GLU A 94 -10.17 -5.83 0.61
C GLU A 94 -10.47 -4.32 0.66
N ASP A 95 -9.50 -3.45 0.36
CA ASP A 95 -9.66 -2.00 0.41
C ASP A 95 -9.72 -1.37 -0.99
N ILE A 96 -10.94 -1.09 -1.47
CA ILE A 96 -11.19 -0.40 -2.74
C ILE A 96 -10.56 1.00 -2.79
N VAL A 97 -10.48 1.69 -1.65
CA VAL A 97 -9.86 3.02 -1.56
C VAL A 97 -8.37 2.89 -1.83
N LEU A 98 -7.71 1.86 -1.28
CA LEU A 98 -6.29 1.60 -1.52
C LEU A 98 -6.01 1.26 -2.99
N LYS A 99 -6.88 0.48 -3.65
CA LYS A 99 -6.79 0.22 -5.11
C LYS A 99 -6.92 1.50 -5.93
N ARG A 100 -7.91 2.33 -5.61
CA ARG A 100 -8.11 3.61 -6.30
C ARG A 100 -6.94 4.56 -6.08
N LEU A 101 -6.37 4.57 -4.88
CA LEU A 101 -5.16 5.32 -4.56
C LEU A 101 -4.00 4.92 -5.46
N HIS A 102 -3.68 3.62 -5.53
CA HIS A 102 -2.59 3.13 -6.37
C HIS A 102 -2.78 3.51 -7.85
N ARG A 103 -4.01 3.46 -8.39
CA ARG A 103 -4.26 3.90 -9.77
C ARG A 103 -4.09 5.41 -9.94
N TRP A 104 -4.65 6.18 -9.01
CA TRP A 104 -4.64 7.63 -9.07
C TRP A 104 -3.20 8.18 -9.03
N GLU A 105 -2.33 7.60 -8.20
CA GLU A 105 -0.91 7.96 -8.12
C GLU A 105 -0.13 7.79 -9.43
N LEU A 106 -0.56 6.87 -10.30
CA LEU A 106 0.08 6.65 -11.61
C LEU A 106 -0.24 7.74 -12.63
N SER A 107 -1.36 8.45 -12.44
CA SER A 107 -1.82 9.53 -13.33
C SER A 107 -1.74 10.92 -12.70
N SER A 108 -1.42 11.02 -11.41
CA SER A 108 -1.38 12.27 -10.67
C SER A 108 -0.03 12.98 -10.83
N GLU A 109 -0.07 14.28 -11.10
CA GLU A 109 1.11 15.16 -11.19
C GLU A 109 1.28 16.04 -9.94
N LYS A 110 0.62 15.70 -8.83
CA LYS A 110 0.68 16.50 -7.60
C LYS A 110 2.04 16.33 -6.91
N ALA A 111 2.68 17.44 -6.53
CA ALA A 111 4.01 17.45 -5.94
C ALA A 111 4.17 16.55 -4.70
N PHE A 112 3.17 16.50 -3.80
CA PHE A 112 3.27 15.66 -2.60
C PHE A 112 3.30 14.15 -2.89
N ILE A 113 2.95 13.72 -4.11
CA ILE A 113 3.11 12.32 -4.54
C ILE A 113 4.58 11.93 -4.59
N ASP A 114 5.47 12.87 -4.90
CA ASP A 114 6.91 12.58 -4.92
C ASP A 114 7.43 12.37 -3.50
N ASP A 115 6.96 13.15 -2.52
CA ASP A 115 7.28 12.94 -1.10
C ASP A 115 6.82 11.55 -0.61
N LEU A 116 5.64 11.10 -1.05
CA LEU A 116 5.13 9.76 -0.75
C LEU A 116 6.02 8.66 -1.33
N ARG A 117 6.45 8.83 -2.58
CA ARG A 117 7.34 7.88 -3.26
C ARG A 117 8.70 7.83 -2.57
N GLU A 118 9.26 8.97 -2.18
CA GLU A 118 10.51 9.04 -1.43
C GLU A 118 10.39 8.34 -0.07
N GLN A 119 9.29 8.57 0.66
CA GLN A 119 9.06 7.87 1.93
C GLN A 119 9.00 6.35 1.74
N ARG A 120 8.30 5.87 0.70
CA ARG A 120 8.25 4.43 0.39
C ARG A 120 9.62 3.87 0.03
N GLU A 121 10.42 4.60 -0.74
CA GLU A 121 11.78 4.20 -1.10
C GLU A 121 12.67 4.08 0.15
N VAL A 122 12.59 5.05 1.06
CA VAL A 122 13.31 5.02 2.34
C VAL A 122 12.87 3.83 3.20
N SER A 123 11.56 3.61 3.36
CA SER A 123 11.03 2.50 4.16
C SER A 123 11.37 1.13 3.55
N GLY A 124 11.19 0.99 2.24
CA GLY A 124 11.53 -0.22 1.49
C GLY A 124 13.02 -0.53 1.52
N GLY A 125 13.88 0.48 1.31
CA GLY A 125 15.33 0.33 1.36
C GLY A 125 15.83 -0.17 2.71
N ARG A 126 15.29 0.35 3.81
CA ARG A 126 15.59 -0.13 5.18
C ARG A 126 15.19 -1.59 5.37
N LEU A 127 14.01 -1.97 4.88
CA LEU A 127 13.52 -3.35 4.99
C LEU A 127 14.39 -4.31 4.18
N ILE A 128 14.76 -3.93 2.95
CA ILE A 128 15.65 -4.70 2.09
C ILE A 128 17.04 -4.86 2.73
N GLU A 129 17.60 -3.78 3.29
CA GLU A 129 18.90 -3.82 3.98
C GLU A 129 18.88 -4.78 5.17
N MET A 130 17.82 -4.72 5.99
CA MET A 130 17.65 -5.61 7.12
C MET A 130 17.50 -7.07 6.69
N VAL A 131 16.65 -7.36 5.70
CA VAL A 131 16.46 -8.71 5.18
C VAL A 131 17.80 -9.22 4.63
N SER A 132 18.48 -8.45 3.78
CA SER A 132 19.80 -8.77 3.22
C SER A 132 20.82 -9.17 4.30
N ARG A 133 20.87 -8.47 5.43
CA ARG A 133 21.73 -8.83 6.57
C ARG A 133 21.32 -10.12 7.26
N LEU A 134 20.04 -10.31 7.55
CA LEU A 134 19.53 -11.51 8.24
C LEU A 134 19.76 -12.78 7.42
N VAL A 135 19.71 -12.65 6.10
CA VAL A 135 19.79 -13.76 5.16
C VAL A 135 21.14 -13.87 4.47
N GLY A 136 22.12 -13.01 4.78
CA GLY A 136 23.45 -13.05 4.15
C GLY A 136 23.46 -12.92 2.61
N ALA A 137 22.39 -12.44 1.98
CA ALA A 137 22.30 -12.31 0.52
C ALA A 137 22.65 -10.88 0.06
N PRO A 138 23.17 -10.69 -1.18
CA PRO A 138 23.41 -9.38 -1.73
C PRO A 138 22.15 -8.51 -1.77
N TRP A 139 22.28 -7.24 -1.40
CA TRP A 139 21.17 -6.27 -1.40
C TRP A 139 20.40 -6.27 -2.73
N GLY A 140 21.10 -6.32 -3.86
CA GLY A 140 20.49 -6.29 -5.19
C GLY A 140 19.58 -7.48 -5.48
N GLU A 141 19.88 -8.66 -4.93
CA GLU A 141 19.05 -9.86 -5.10
C GLU A 141 17.74 -9.74 -4.29
N VAL A 142 17.86 -9.30 -3.03
CA VAL A 142 16.70 -9.05 -2.15
C VAL A 142 15.82 -7.94 -2.72
N ALA A 143 16.43 -6.84 -3.18
CA ALA A 143 15.73 -5.73 -3.81
C ALA A 143 14.95 -6.19 -5.05
N THR A 144 15.61 -6.93 -5.95
CA THR A 144 14.98 -7.42 -7.18
C THR A 144 13.77 -8.31 -6.90
N MET A 145 13.91 -9.27 -5.96
CA MET A 145 12.81 -10.12 -5.55
C MET A 145 11.65 -9.30 -4.97
N ALA A 146 11.94 -8.38 -4.05
CA ALA A 146 10.93 -7.54 -3.42
C ALA A 146 10.19 -6.66 -4.44
N THR A 147 10.92 -6.08 -5.40
CA THR A 147 10.35 -5.28 -6.49
C THR A 147 9.41 -6.10 -7.35
N ILE A 148 9.83 -7.29 -7.80
CA ILE A 148 9.00 -8.15 -8.67
C ILE A 148 7.73 -8.59 -7.93
N LEU A 149 7.86 -9.06 -6.68
CA LEU A 149 6.72 -9.54 -5.90
C LEU A 149 5.73 -8.41 -5.59
N SER A 150 6.20 -7.29 -5.03
CA SER A 150 5.34 -6.16 -4.67
C SER A 150 4.63 -5.56 -5.88
N ALA A 151 5.34 -5.39 -7.01
CA ALA A 151 4.76 -4.86 -8.24
C ALA A 151 3.76 -5.84 -8.87
N SER A 152 4.04 -7.14 -8.85
CA SER A 152 3.13 -8.16 -9.37
C SER A 152 1.82 -8.21 -8.58
N ILE A 153 1.89 -8.17 -7.25
CA ILE A 153 0.71 -8.13 -6.38
C ILE A 153 -0.12 -6.89 -6.68
N SER A 154 0.52 -5.71 -6.70
CA SER A 154 -0.16 -4.45 -7.00
C SER A 154 -0.81 -4.49 -8.38
N TYR A 155 -0.09 -4.90 -9.41
CA TYR A 155 -0.64 -4.95 -10.77
C TYR A 155 -1.83 -5.90 -10.88
N LEU A 156 -1.72 -7.13 -10.37
CA LEU A 156 -2.81 -8.12 -10.45
C LEU A 156 -4.04 -7.68 -9.65
N ALA A 157 -3.84 -7.11 -8.46
CA ALA A 157 -4.94 -6.62 -7.64
C ALA A 157 -5.65 -5.41 -8.29
N LEU A 158 -4.91 -4.57 -9.00
CA LEU A 158 -5.50 -3.51 -9.82
C LEU A 158 -6.14 -4.04 -11.10
N LEU A 159 -5.71 -5.18 -11.63
CA LEU A 159 -6.22 -5.72 -12.87
C LEU A 159 -7.54 -6.50 -12.69
N GLU A 160 -7.82 -7.04 -11.50
CA GLU A 160 -8.98 -7.91 -11.22
C GLU A 160 -10.35 -7.29 -11.56
N GLU A 161 -10.47 -5.95 -11.47
CA GLU A 161 -11.70 -5.23 -11.83
C GLU A 161 -11.88 -5.12 -13.36
N ARG A 162 -10.82 -5.31 -14.15
CA ARG A 162 -10.78 -5.13 -15.61
C ARG A 162 -10.75 -6.43 -16.40
N THR A 163 -10.21 -7.50 -15.82
CA THR A 163 -10.16 -8.81 -16.46
C THR A 163 -10.62 -9.90 -15.49
N GLU A 164 -11.23 -10.95 -16.01
CA GLU A 164 -11.54 -12.14 -15.23
C GLU A 164 -10.32 -13.03 -15.04
N THR A 165 -9.48 -13.16 -16.07
CA THR A 165 -8.37 -14.12 -16.08
C THR A 165 -7.05 -13.46 -16.46
N TYR A 166 -5.96 -13.96 -15.87
CA TYR A 166 -4.58 -13.62 -16.24
C TYR A 166 -3.75 -14.90 -16.27
N ASN A 167 -3.10 -15.20 -17.39
CA ASN A 167 -2.36 -16.45 -17.60
C ASN A 167 -3.15 -17.72 -17.27
N GLY A 168 -4.47 -17.71 -17.51
CA GLY A 168 -5.37 -18.83 -17.18
C GLY A 168 -5.79 -18.92 -15.70
N ILE A 169 -5.31 -18.02 -14.84
CA ILE A 169 -5.73 -17.93 -13.43
C ILE A 169 -6.86 -16.91 -13.32
N SER A 170 -7.96 -17.28 -12.65
CA SER A 170 -9.07 -16.36 -12.40
C SER A 170 -8.76 -15.37 -11.29
N LEU A 171 -8.77 -14.07 -11.60
CA LEU A 171 -8.59 -12.98 -10.64
C LEU A 171 -9.91 -12.63 -9.90
N ARG A 172 -11.04 -13.23 -10.31
CA ARG A 172 -12.36 -13.00 -9.69
C ARG A 172 -12.82 -14.13 -8.77
N SER A 173 -11.91 -15.06 -8.46
CA SER A 173 -12.18 -16.21 -7.60
C SER A 173 -11.14 -16.29 -6.49
N ASP A 174 -11.56 -16.77 -5.32
CA ASP A 174 -10.63 -16.99 -4.21
C ASP A 174 -9.62 -18.10 -4.52
N ASP A 175 -10.02 -19.14 -5.26
CA ASP A 175 -9.13 -20.22 -5.71
C ASP A 175 -7.95 -19.69 -6.56
N GLY A 176 -8.21 -18.76 -7.48
CA GLY A 176 -7.15 -18.17 -8.29
C GLY A 176 -6.19 -17.31 -7.47
N TRP A 177 -6.69 -16.59 -6.46
CA TRP A 177 -5.84 -15.84 -5.53
C TRP A 177 -5.09 -16.73 -4.55
N GLU A 178 -5.66 -17.87 -4.15
CA GLU A 178 -4.95 -18.90 -3.40
C GLU A 178 -3.80 -19.48 -4.25
N GLN A 179 -4.03 -19.74 -5.54
CA GLN A 179 -2.99 -20.19 -6.46
C GLN A 179 -1.86 -19.15 -6.61
N ILE A 180 -2.19 -17.87 -6.78
CA ILE A 180 -1.20 -16.77 -6.83
C ILE A 180 -0.39 -16.72 -5.53
N THR A 181 -1.07 -16.81 -4.39
CA THR A 181 -0.44 -16.77 -3.06
C THR A 181 0.53 -17.93 -2.87
N LYS A 182 0.12 -19.16 -3.21
CA LYS A 182 1.00 -20.35 -3.16
C LYS A 182 2.21 -20.22 -4.08
N GLY A 183 2.02 -19.66 -5.28
CA GLY A 183 3.11 -19.40 -6.22
C GLY A 183 4.12 -18.39 -5.68
N MET A 184 3.63 -17.31 -5.06
CA MET A 184 4.48 -16.32 -4.37
C MET A 184 5.25 -16.95 -3.20
N ASP A 185 4.61 -17.78 -2.37
CA ASP A 185 5.29 -18.46 -1.27
C ASP A 185 6.40 -19.38 -1.78
N LEU A 186 6.15 -20.10 -2.87
CA LEU A 186 7.15 -20.95 -3.52
C LEU A 186 8.34 -20.13 -4.03
N LEU A 187 8.11 -18.97 -4.65
CA LEU A 187 9.20 -18.09 -5.09
C LEU A 187 10.07 -17.63 -3.92
N ILE A 188 9.45 -17.27 -2.79
CA ILE A 188 10.17 -16.89 -1.55
C ILE A 188 10.98 -18.08 -1.01
N ASP A 189 10.41 -19.28 -1.01
CA ASP A 189 11.10 -20.50 -0.58
C ASP A 189 12.29 -20.83 -1.49
N LEU A 190 12.14 -20.66 -2.81
CA LEU A 190 13.21 -20.90 -3.78
C LEU A 190 14.35 -19.87 -3.69
N CYS A 191 14.10 -18.68 -3.13
CA CYS A 191 15.14 -17.71 -2.83
C CYS A 191 15.88 -18.01 -1.50
N SER A 192 15.36 -18.89 -0.65
CA SER A 192 15.97 -19.27 0.64
C SER A 192 17.31 -20.02 0.57
N PRO A 193 17.65 -20.75 -0.52
CA PRO A 193 19.00 -21.30 -0.74
C PRO A 193 20.01 -20.30 -1.30
N LEU A 194 19.57 -19.26 -2.03
CA LEU A 194 20.44 -18.14 -2.48
C LEU A 194 20.95 -17.31 -1.28
N ILE A 195 20.25 -17.44 -0.15
CA ILE A 195 20.49 -16.90 1.19
C ILE A 195 21.49 -17.74 2.02
N ARG A 196 21.85 -18.96 1.60
CA ARG A 196 22.74 -19.85 2.38
C ARG A 196 24.07 -20.17 1.73
N ASN A 197 24.36 -19.65 0.53
CA ASN A 197 25.61 -19.96 -0.16
C ASN A 197 26.42 -18.69 -0.44
N LYS A 198 27.14 -18.24 0.58
CA LYS A 198 28.58 -17.93 0.53
C LYS A 198 29.17 -17.88 1.94
#